data_AF-A0AAD5X7U9-F1
#
_entry.id   AF-A0AAD5X7U9-F1
#
_cell.length_a   1.000
_cell.length_b   1.000
_cell.length_c   1.000
_cell.angle_alpha   90.00
_cell.angle_beta   90.00
_cell.angle_gamma   90.00
#
_symmetry.space_group_name_H-M   'P 1'
#
loop_
_entity.id
_entity.type
_entity.pdbx_description
1 polymer ?
#
loop_
_entity_poly.entity_id
_entity_poly.type
_entity_poly.pdbx_seq_one_letter_code
_entity_poly.pdbx_strand_id
1 'polypeptide(L)'
;YPQGAYLAVDSAVGSLIDFYNVQFYNQDDSAYETCETLFYKSDGWATQSSVFQIAAQGVALNKIVIGKPVTAKGVDSGSTGYVDTATLQSCISQAVSNGWSAGVMGWRFGLDTQGQWAAALAPAF
;
A
#
# COMPACT_ATOMS: atom_id res chain seq x y z
N TYR A 1 15.44 -10.99 1.07
CA TYR A 1 15.85 -11.20 -0.34
C TYR A 1 17.33 -10.83 -0.51
N PRO A 2 18.24 -11.80 -0.71
CA PRO A 2 19.69 -11.53 -0.72
C PRO A 2 20.18 -10.65 -1.88
N GLN A 3 19.37 -10.48 -2.94
CA GLN A 3 19.71 -9.64 -4.11
C GLN A 3 18.82 -8.39 -4.24
N GLY A 4 18.19 -7.91 -3.15
CA GLY A 4 17.42 -6.67 -3.16
C GLY A 4 16.04 -6.72 -3.85
N ALA A 5 15.72 -7.76 -4.62
CA ALA A 5 14.42 -7.95 -5.28
C ALA A 5 13.98 -6.71 -6.07
N TYR A 6 12.82 -6.12 -5.77
CA TYR A 6 12.32 -4.93 -6.46
C TYR A 6 13.18 -3.68 -6.23
N LEU A 7 13.98 -3.60 -5.15
CA LEU A 7 14.95 -2.51 -4.99
C LEU A 7 16.09 -2.58 -6.01
N ALA A 8 16.48 -3.79 -6.44
CA ALA A 8 17.45 -3.94 -7.52
C ALA A 8 16.86 -3.51 -8.87
N VAL A 9 15.57 -3.78 -9.09
CA VAL A 9 14.85 -3.29 -10.28
C VAL A 9 14.74 -1.76 -10.27
N ASP A 10 14.35 -1.16 -9.15
CA ASP A 10 14.26 0.30 -9.01
C ASP A 10 15.65 0.96 -9.19
N SER A 11 16.71 0.36 -8.64
CA SER A 11 18.07 0.85 -8.84
C SER A 11 18.52 0.79 -10.30
N ALA A 12 18.12 -0.24 -11.05
CA ALA A 12 18.52 -0.41 -12.44
C ALA A 12 17.70 0.43 -13.42
N VAL A 13 16.39 0.52 -13.21
CA VAL A 13 15.42 1.07 -14.19
C VAL A 13 14.27 1.85 -13.55
N GLY A 14 14.32 2.16 -12.25
CA GLY A 14 13.25 2.85 -11.53
C GLY A 14 12.91 4.23 -12.09
N SER A 15 13.82 4.87 -12.82
CA SER A 15 13.55 6.11 -13.57
C SER A 15 12.56 5.92 -14.72
N LEU A 16 12.44 4.70 -15.27
CA LEU A 16 11.51 4.34 -16.34
C LEU A 16 10.15 3.83 -15.83
N ILE A 17 10.04 3.55 -14.54
CA ILE A 17 8.82 3.02 -13.92
C ILE A 17 8.00 4.19 -13.38
N ASP A 18 6.76 4.33 -13.82
CA ASP A 18 5.88 5.40 -13.34
C ASP A 18 5.49 5.22 -11.86
N PHE A 19 5.11 4.00 -11.48
CA PHE A 19 4.71 3.65 -10.12
C PHE A 19 4.79 2.15 -9.85
N TYR A 20 4.73 1.79 -8.56
CA TYR A 20 4.68 0.45 -8.04
C TYR A 20 3.34 0.23 -7.33
N ASN A 21 2.52 -0.69 -7.83
CA ASN A 21 1.35 -1.18 -7.11
C ASN A 21 1.79 -2.19 -6.04
N VAL A 22 2.12 -1.70 -4.85
CA VAL A 22 2.63 -2.53 -3.76
C VAL A 22 1.46 -3.18 -3.03
N GLN A 23 1.42 -4.51 -2.96
CA GLN A 23 0.34 -5.24 -2.31
C GLN A 23 0.55 -5.29 -0.79
N PHE A 24 -0.13 -4.41 -0.06
CA PHE A 24 -0.11 -4.37 1.41
C PHE A 24 -1.17 -5.30 2.01
N TYR A 25 -1.17 -6.55 1.56
CA TYR A 25 -2.05 -7.63 2.01
C TYR A 25 -1.45 -8.98 1.61
N ASN A 26 -1.93 -10.05 2.23
CA ASN A 26 -1.43 -11.40 1.99
C ASN A 26 0.07 -11.58 2.29
N GLN A 27 0.57 -10.98 3.38
CA GLN A 27 1.98 -11.01 3.79
C GLN A 27 2.18 -11.72 5.13
N ASP A 28 1.49 -12.85 5.33
CA ASP A 28 1.55 -13.65 6.57
C ASP A 28 1.29 -12.80 7.83
N ASP A 29 2.27 -12.70 8.73
CA ASP A 29 2.19 -11.97 10.01
C ASP A 29 2.43 -10.45 9.88
N SER A 30 2.73 -9.95 8.68
CA SER A 30 2.89 -8.53 8.39
C SER A 30 1.56 -7.96 7.90
N ALA A 31 0.80 -7.31 8.79
CA ALA A 31 -0.61 -7.07 8.58
C ALA A 31 -0.89 -5.80 7.77
N TYR A 32 -0.18 -4.70 8.02
CA TYR A 32 -0.47 -3.39 7.41
C TYR A 32 -1.92 -2.90 7.63
N GLU A 33 -2.57 -3.30 8.71
CA GLU A 33 -4.00 -3.03 8.96
C GLU A 33 -4.26 -1.70 9.69
N THR A 34 -3.20 -0.96 10.02
CA THR A 34 -3.27 0.34 10.71
C THR A 34 -2.50 1.41 9.92
N CYS A 35 -2.79 2.69 10.17
CA CYS A 35 -2.03 3.78 9.53
C CYS A 35 -0.53 3.69 9.85
N GLU A 36 -0.19 3.32 11.09
CA GLU A 36 1.19 3.12 11.53
C GLU A 36 1.87 2.02 10.72
N THR A 37 1.26 0.83 10.64
CA THR A 37 1.85 -0.33 9.96
C THR A 37 1.93 -0.13 8.45
N LEU A 38 0.95 0.54 7.85
CA LEU A 38 0.91 0.83 6.43
C LEU A 38 1.93 1.91 6.01
N PHE A 39 2.02 3.02 6.75
CA PHE A 39 2.80 4.18 6.31
C PHE A 39 4.13 4.36 7.02
N TYR A 40 4.25 4.06 8.32
CA TYR A 40 5.39 4.48 9.14
C TYR A 40 6.31 3.34 9.52
N LYS A 41 5.77 2.23 10.03
CA LYS A 41 6.58 1.12 10.54
C LYS A 41 5.88 -0.21 10.34
N SER A 42 6.40 -1.01 9.41
CA SER A 42 5.87 -2.36 9.19
C SER A 42 6.05 -3.27 10.41
N ASP A 43 5.16 -4.24 10.50
CA ASP A 43 5.12 -5.32 11.49
C ASP A 43 5.50 -6.67 10.85
N GLY A 44 5.52 -7.73 11.66
CA GLY A 44 5.80 -9.09 11.21
C GLY A 44 7.19 -9.29 10.61
N TRP A 45 7.30 -10.23 9.67
CA TRP A 45 8.53 -10.58 8.98
C TRP A 45 8.98 -9.52 7.97
N ALA A 46 8.06 -8.75 7.41
CA ALA A 46 8.32 -7.79 6.35
C ALA A 46 8.86 -6.48 6.93
N THR A 47 9.98 -6.51 7.65
CA THR A 47 10.56 -5.31 8.25
C THR A 47 10.96 -4.28 7.18
N GLN A 48 10.78 -2.99 7.48
CA GLN A 48 11.17 -1.87 6.60
C GLN A 48 10.38 -1.81 5.28
N SER A 49 9.12 -2.22 5.29
CA SER A 49 8.29 -2.28 4.09
C SER A 49 7.10 -1.33 4.10
N SER A 50 6.88 -0.53 5.16
CA SER A 50 5.86 0.52 5.14
C SER A 50 6.19 1.57 4.07
N VAL A 51 5.20 2.36 3.65
CA VAL A 51 5.38 3.35 2.56
C VAL A 51 6.59 4.27 2.78
N PHE A 52 6.73 4.88 3.96
CA PHE A 52 7.85 5.78 4.23
C PHE A 52 9.17 5.03 4.46
N GLN A 53 9.14 3.76 4.88
CA GLN A 53 10.34 2.94 4.97
C GLN A 53 10.83 2.50 3.58
N ILE A 54 9.94 2.18 2.65
CA ILE A 54 10.30 1.92 1.25
C ILE A 54 10.89 3.19 0.62
N ALA A 55 10.28 4.36 0.88
CA ALA A 55 10.82 5.63 0.39
C ALA A 55 12.22 5.93 0.94
N ALA A 56 12.45 5.65 2.23
CA ALA A 56 13.76 5.80 2.87
C ALA A 56 14.85 4.88 2.27
N GLN A 57 14.45 3.84 1.52
CA GLN A 57 15.37 2.94 0.80
C GLN A 57 15.67 3.40 -0.64
N GLY A 58 15.16 4.56 -1.07
CA GLY A 58 15.52 5.21 -2.33
C GLY A 58 14.42 5.25 -3.39
N VAL A 59 13.29 4.56 -3.18
CA VAL A 59 12.15 4.62 -4.09
C VAL A 59 11.45 5.97 -3.94
N ALA A 60 11.20 6.68 -5.03
CA ALA A 60 10.52 7.97 -4.97
C ALA A 60 9.11 7.84 -4.36
N LEU A 61 8.81 8.64 -3.34
CA LEU A 61 7.58 8.53 -2.54
C LEU A 61 6.30 8.60 -3.38
N ASN A 62 6.29 9.44 -4.43
CA ASN A 62 5.17 9.60 -5.35
C ASN A 62 4.97 8.41 -6.31
N LYS A 63 5.82 7.38 -6.24
CA LYS A 63 5.70 6.14 -7.03
C LYS A 63 5.12 4.97 -6.24
N ILE A 64 4.97 5.09 -4.92
CA ILE A 64 4.59 3.97 -4.05
C ILE A 64 3.06 3.97 -3.90
N VAL A 65 2.36 3.31 -4.82
CA VAL A 65 0.90 3.17 -4.79
C VAL A 65 0.52 2.08 -3.79
N ILE A 66 -0.38 2.39 -2.86
CA ILE A 66 -0.83 1.43 -1.86
C ILE A 66 -1.88 0.48 -2.46
N GLY A 67 -1.59 -0.81 -2.50
CA GLY A 67 -2.52 -1.86 -2.89
C GLY A 67 -3.27 -2.41 -1.69
N LYS A 68 -4.60 -2.31 -1.69
CA LYS A 68 -5.46 -2.83 -0.61
C LYS A 68 -6.63 -3.64 -1.13
N PRO A 69 -7.09 -4.67 -0.39
CA PRO A 69 -8.33 -5.36 -0.69
C PRO A 69 -9.51 -4.39 -0.58
N VAL A 70 -10.38 -4.36 -1.59
CA VAL A 70 -11.61 -3.53 -1.59
C VAL A 70 -12.54 -3.96 -0.45
N THR A 71 -12.64 -5.27 -0.23
CA THR A 71 -13.39 -5.86 0.88
C THR A 71 -12.56 -6.99 1.50
N ALA A 72 -12.95 -7.47 2.67
CA ALA A 72 -12.31 -8.62 3.33
C ALA A 72 -12.26 -9.89 2.44
N LYS A 73 -13.15 -10.02 1.44
CA LYS A 73 -13.14 -11.13 0.47
C LYS A 73 -11.96 -11.09 -0.52
N GLY A 74 -11.20 -9.99 -0.56
CA GLY A 74 -9.99 -9.86 -1.36
C GLY A 74 -8.73 -10.38 -0.66
N VAL A 75 -8.83 -10.78 0.61
CA VAL A 75 -7.73 -11.36 1.39
C VAL A 75 -7.82 -12.89 1.31
N ASP A 76 -6.66 -13.55 1.23
CA ASP A 76 -6.60 -15.01 1.21
C ASP A 76 -7.04 -15.59 2.56
N SER A 77 -7.55 -16.82 2.55
CA SER A 77 -8.05 -17.45 3.78
C SER A 77 -6.94 -17.59 4.83
N GLY A 78 -7.20 -17.06 6.04
CA GLY A 78 -6.24 -17.09 7.14
C GLY A 78 -5.14 -16.03 7.05
N SER A 79 -5.26 -15.07 6.14
CA SER A 79 -4.28 -14.02 5.92
C SER A 79 -4.76 -12.64 6.39
N THR A 80 -3.86 -11.66 6.33
CA THR A 80 -4.03 -10.27 6.81
C THR A 80 -4.04 -9.24 5.67
N GLY A 81 -4.46 -8.02 5.97
CA GLY A 81 -4.28 -6.84 5.10
C GLY A 81 -5.52 -6.04 4.78
N TYR A 82 -6.70 -6.47 5.24
CA TYR A 82 -7.93 -5.71 5.04
C TYR A 82 -8.02 -4.55 6.03
N VAL A 83 -8.38 -3.37 5.51
CA VAL A 83 -8.68 -2.18 6.30
C VAL A 83 -10.06 -1.70 5.87
N ASP A 84 -10.93 -1.38 6.82
CA ASP A 84 -12.22 -0.80 6.48
C ASP A 84 -12.05 0.55 5.77
N THR A 85 -13.00 0.89 4.90
CA THR A 85 -12.87 2.05 4.01
C THR A 85 -12.69 3.37 4.75
N ALA A 86 -13.35 3.57 5.89
CA ALA A 86 -13.27 4.82 6.64
C ALA A 86 -11.91 4.98 7.32
N THR A 87 -11.40 3.91 7.92
CA THR A 87 -10.04 3.87 8.48
C THR A 87 -9.00 4.12 7.38
N LEU A 88 -9.13 3.42 6.24
CA LEU A 88 -8.20 3.58 5.11
C LEU A 88 -8.20 5.02 4.57
N GLN A 89 -9.37 5.63 4.43
CA GLN A 89 -9.53 7.04 4.04
C GLN A 89 -8.77 7.97 5.01
N SER A 90 -8.93 7.77 6.32
CA SER A 90 -8.22 8.57 7.34
C SER A 90 -6.71 8.41 7.25
N CYS A 91 -6.21 7.19 7.08
CA CYS A 91 -4.78 6.93 6.91
C CYS A 91 -4.22 7.63 5.66
N ILE A 92 -4.96 7.60 4.55
CA ILE A 92 -4.58 8.28 3.30
C ILE A 92 -4.49 9.78 3.52
N SER A 93 -5.52 10.41 4.10
CA SER A 93 -5.50 11.87 4.33
C SER A 93 -4.32 12.30 5.22
N GLN A 94 -3.98 11.49 6.23
CA GLN A 94 -2.80 11.73 7.06
C GLN A 94 -1.51 11.61 6.25
N ALA A 95 -1.36 10.57 5.42
CA ALA A 95 -0.18 10.38 4.60
C ALA A 95 -0.01 11.46 3.54
N VAL A 96 -1.10 11.90 2.90
CA VAL A 96 -1.12 13.01 1.94
C VAL A 96 -0.65 14.30 2.62
N SER A 97 -1.14 14.57 3.83
CA SER A 97 -0.67 15.72 4.64
C SER A 97 0.82 15.64 4.99
N ASN A 98 1.42 14.45 4.95
CA ASN A 98 2.84 14.19 5.16
C ASN A 98 3.64 14.04 3.84
N GLY A 99 3.07 14.45 2.70
CA GLY A 99 3.78 14.57 1.43
C GLY A 99 3.73 13.34 0.52
N TRP A 100 2.98 12.29 0.86
CA TRP A 100 2.73 11.17 -0.05
C TRP A 100 1.66 11.52 -1.09
N SER A 101 1.88 11.15 -2.36
CA SER A 101 1.02 11.60 -3.48
C SER A 101 0.88 10.58 -4.61
N ALA A 102 1.10 9.29 -4.33
CA ALA A 102 1.10 8.26 -5.37
C ALA A 102 -0.31 7.80 -5.79
N GLY A 103 -1.12 7.29 -4.84
CA GLY A 103 -2.48 6.79 -5.11
C GLY A 103 -2.79 5.43 -4.45
N VAL A 104 -4.00 4.92 -4.67
CA VAL A 104 -4.47 3.62 -4.15
C VAL A 104 -4.86 2.68 -5.29
N MET A 105 -4.43 1.42 -5.20
CA MET A 105 -4.90 0.30 -6.01
C MET A 105 -5.86 -0.58 -5.20
N GLY A 106 -7.04 -0.87 -5.75
CA GLY A 106 -8.05 -1.73 -5.13
C GLY A 106 -8.02 -3.16 -5.69
N TRP A 107 -7.69 -4.14 -4.85
CA TRP A 107 -7.82 -5.57 -5.17
C TRP A 107 -9.20 -6.09 -4.74
N ARG A 108 -10.13 -6.40 -5.65
CA ARG A 108 -10.07 -6.24 -7.10
C ARG A 108 -11.35 -5.57 -7.57
N PHE A 109 -11.35 -5.07 -8.81
CA PHE A 109 -12.50 -4.38 -9.41
C PHE A 109 -13.85 -5.11 -9.23
N GLY A 110 -13.88 -6.44 -9.32
CA GLY A 110 -15.11 -7.24 -9.10
C GLY A 110 -15.69 -7.18 -7.68
N LEU A 111 -15.01 -6.54 -6.73
CA LEU A 111 -15.48 -6.26 -5.37
C LEU A 111 -15.95 -4.80 -5.19
N ASP A 112 -15.71 -3.93 -6.18
CA ASP A 112 -16.17 -2.52 -6.20
C ASP A 112 -17.06 -2.25 -7.42
N THR A 113 -18.04 -3.10 -7.67
CA THR A 113 -18.85 -3.05 -8.91
C THR A 113 -19.70 -1.78 -9.05
N GLN A 114 -19.90 -1.04 -7.96
CA GLN A 114 -20.62 0.23 -7.96
C GLN A 114 -19.68 1.45 -7.78
N GLY A 115 -18.36 1.24 -7.72
CA GLY A 115 -17.37 2.30 -7.52
C GLY A 115 -17.46 3.01 -6.17
N GLN A 116 -18.18 2.43 -5.19
CA GLN A 116 -18.42 3.05 -3.89
C GLN A 116 -17.15 3.10 -3.06
N TRP A 117 -16.30 2.08 -3.14
CA TRP A 117 -15.04 2.06 -2.42
C TRP A 117 -14.10 3.13 -2.99
N ALA A 118 -13.93 3.18 -4.31
CA ALA A 118 -13.12 4.21 -4.96
C ALA A 118 -13.65 5.63 -4.67
N ALA A 119 -14.96 5.83 -4.76
CA ALA A 119 -15.59 7.13 -4.49
C ALA A 119 -15.41 7.58 -3.03
N ALA A 120 -15.41 6.65 -2.07
CA ALA A 120 -15.18 6.96 -0.67
C ALA A 120 -13.73 7.36 -0.36
N LEU A 121 -12.75 6.80 -1.08
CA LEU A 121 -11.34 7.15 -0.90
C LEU A 121 -10.93 8.43 -1.63
N ALA A 122 -11.60 8.78 -2.74
CA ALA A 122 -11.23 9.92 -3.58
C ALA A 122 -11.07 11.26 -2.81
N PRO A 123 -11.93 11.63 -1.84
CA PRO A 123 -11.78 12.89 -1.09
C PRO A 123 -10.58 12.95 -0.14
N ALA A 124 -9.83 11.86 0.01
CA ALA A 124 -8.68 11.81 0.91
C ALA A 124 -7.39 12.41 0.30
N PHE A 125 -7.40 12.71 -1.00
CA PHE A 125 -6.32 13.31 -1.78
C PHE A 125 -6.58 14.79 -2.04
#